data_AF-A0A3M0Y9N4-F1
#
_entry.id   AF-A0A3M0Y9N4-F1
#
_cell.length_a   1.000
_cell.length_b   1.000
_cell.length_c   1.000
_cell.angle_alpha   90.00
_cell.angle_beta   90.00
_cell.angle_gamma   90.00
#
_symmetry.space_group_name_H-M   'P 1'
#
loop_
_entity.id
_entity.type
_entity.pdbx_description
1 polymer ?
#
loop_
_entity_poly.entity_id
_entity_poly.type
_entity_poly.pdbx_seq_one_letter_code
_entity_poly.pdbx_strand_id
1 'polypeptide(L)'
;MARFAFWISSLLWLTACQSPSAPVGQEPARTRGTIERLSPKMARYLTDTAAIEVLASGFDWSEGPLWLPRQQMLVFSDVPANTVYRWDEGMTAAEVWLHPSG
;
A
#
# COMPACT_ATOMS: atom_id res chain seq x y z
N MET A 1 -17.40 -31.63 63.41
CA MET A 1 -17.31 -30.22 63.88
C MET A 1 -16.65 -29.43 62.75
N ALA A 2 -17.46 -28.74 61.94
CA ALA A 2 -17.58 -27.26 61.94
C ALA A 2 -16.27 -26.59 61.45
N ARG A 3 -16.19 -25.80 60.38
CA ARG A 3 -17.19 -25.06 59.60
C ARG A 3 -16.54 -24.59 58.28
N PHE A 4 -17.35 -24.57 57.23
CA PHE A 4 -17.22 -23.78 56.01
C PHE A 4 -16.81 -22.32 56.28
N ALA A 5 -15.91 -21.76 55.46
CA ALA A 5 -15.92 -20.34 55.12
C ALA A 5 -15.20 -20.13 53.76
N PHE A 6 -16.01 -20.05 52.71
CA PHE A 6 -15.65 -19.44 51.44
C PHE A 6 -15.25 -17.98 51.67
N TRP A 7 -14.10 -17.56 51.14
CA TRP A 7 -13.88 -16.15 50.83
C TRP A 7 -13.58 -16.03 49.34
N ILE A 8 -14.62 -15.56 48.64
CA ILE A 8 -14.59 -15.16 47.24
C ILE A 8 -13.77 -13.87 47.18
N SER A 9 -12.58 -13.92 46.59
CA SER A 9 -11.87 -12.71 46.18
C SER A 9 -11.72 -12.70 44.68
N SER A 10 -12.75 -12.14 44.05
CA SER A 10 -12.71 -11.34 42.84
C SER A 10 -11.92 -11.90 41.65
N LEU A 11 -12.67 -12.62 40.81
CA LEU A 11 -12.56 -12.52 39.36
C LEU A 11 -12.51 -11.04 38.93
N LEU A 12 -11.38 -10.61 38.40
CA LEU A 12 -11.31 -9.52 37.42
C LEU A 12 -10.62 -10.08 36.19
N TRP A 13 -11.35 -10.92 35.45
CA TRP A 13 -11.03 -11.17 34.06
C TRP A 13 -11.29 -9.86 33.32
N LEU A 14 -10.23 -9.09 33.08
CA LEU A 14 -10.23 -8.05 32.06
C LEU A 14 -10.40 -8.73 30.71
N THR A 15 -11.64 -9.06 30.34
CA THR A 15 -11.99 -9.29 28.95
C THR A 15 -11.89 -7.94 28.26
N ALA A 16 -10.68 -7.60 27.82
CA ALA A 16 -10.49 -6.57 26.82
C ALA A 16 -11.33 -6.98 25.61
N CYS A 17 -12.30 -6.15 25.22
CA CYS A 17 -12.87 -6.22 23.88
C CYS A 17 -11.72 -5.96 22.91
N GLN A 18 -11.08 -7.03 22.43
CA GLN A 18 -10.35 -6.96 21.17
C GLN A 18 -11.43 -6.75 20.11
N SER A 19 -11.71 -5.48 19.81
CA SER A 19 -12.41 -5.14 18.58
C SER A 19 -11.60 -5.80 17.46
N PRO A 20 -12.20 -6.67 16.62
CA PRO A 20 -11.52 -7.13 15.44
C PRO A 20 -11.11 -5.87 14.66
N SER A 21 -9.81 -5.68 14.47
CA SER A 21 -9.32 -4.68 13.53
C SER A 21 -10.00 -5.01 12.22
N ALA A 22 -10.86 -4.11 11.74
CA ALA A 22 -11.45 -4.25 10.42
C ALA A 22 -10.32 -4.60 9.44
N PRO A 23 -10.53 -5.56 8.52
CA PRO A 23 -9.57 -5.71 7.43
C PRO A 23 -9.41 -4.32 6.83
N VAL A 24 -8.16 -3.85 6.73
CA VAL A 24 -7.84 -2.60 6.01
C VAL A 24 -8.33 -2.84 4.59
N GLY A 25 -9.57 -2.45 4.33
CA GLY A 25 -10.16 -2.45 3.01
C GLY A 25 -9.29 -1.51 2.20
N GLN A 26 -8.54 -2.06 1.27
CA GLN A 26 -7.88 -1.27 0.24
C GLN A 26 -9.01 -0.49 -0.45
N GLU A 27 -9.10 0.82 -0.20
CA GLU A 27 -9.96 1.70 -0.98
C GLU A 27 -9.70 1.41 -2.46
N PRO A 28 -10.74 1.30 -3.30
CA PRO A 28 -10.56 0.93 -4.70
C PRO A 28 -9.50 1.83 -5.32
N ALA A 29 -8.42 1.20 -5.77
CA ALA A 29 -7.27 1.89 -6.32
C ALA A 29 -7.73 2.87 -7.39
N ARG A 30 -7.29 4.13 -7.31
CA ARG A 30 -7.67 5.13 -8.31
C ARG A 30 -7.15 4.68 -9.67
N THR A 31 -8.03 4.49 -10.64
CA THR A 31 -7.67 4.09 -12.01
C THR A 31 -7.64 5.29 -12.94
N ARG A 32 -6.73 5.30 -13.92
CA ARG A 32 -6.79 6.19 -15.09
C ARG A 32 -6.74 5.37 -16.38
N GLY A 33 -7.80 5.45 -17.17
CA GLY A 33 -7.89 4.78 -18.48
C GLY A 33 -8.44 3.36 -18.43
N THR A 34 -8.34 2.65 -19.56
CA THR A 34 -8.81 1.28 -19.76
C THR A 34 -7.75 0.44 -20.46
N ILE A 35 -7.84 -0.89 -20.32
CA ILE A 35 -6.95 -1.83 -21.00
C ILE A 35 -7.65 -2.38 -22.24
N GLU A 36 -7.18 -2.02 -23.43
CA GLU A 36 -7.59 -2.64 -24.68
C GLU A 36 -6.61 -3.77 -25.06
N ARG A 37 -7.14 -4.93 -25.46
CA ARG A 37 -6.34 -6.11 -25.84
C ARG A 37 -6.47 -6.38 -27.32
N LEU A 38 -5.42 -6.05 -28.06
CA LEU A 38 -5.37 -6.20 -29.53
C LEU A 38 -5.06 -7.64 -30.00
N SER A 39 -4.68 -8.55 -29.10
CA SER A 39 -4.34 -9.94 -29.44
C SER A 39 -4.66 -10.91 -28.29
N PRO A 40 -5.17 -12.12 -28.59
CA PRO A 40 -5.32 -13.17 -27.58
C PRO A 40 -4.02 -13.56 -26.87
N LYS A 41 -2.86 -13.33 -27.51
CA LYS A 41 -1.54 -13.61 -26.91
C LYS A 41 -1.28 -12.78 -25.64
N MET A 42 -2.00 -11.67 -25.43
CA MET A 42 -1.86 -10.80 -24.26
C MET A 42 -2.22 -11.52 -22.94
N ALA A 43 -3.05 -12.58 -22.99
CA ALA A 43 -3.41 -13.38 -21.83
C ALA A 43 -2.22 -14.04 -21.13
N ARG A 44 -1.03 -14.08 -21.76
CA ARG A 44 0.21 -14.56 -21.15
C ARG A 44 0.84 -13.58 -20.15
N TYR A 45 0.49 -12.29 -20.22
CA TYR A 45 1.13 -11.23 -19.45
C TYR A 45 0.15 -10.51 -18.51
N LEU A 46 -1.12 -10.41 -18.91
CA LEU A 46 -2.15 -9.72 -18.13
C LEU A 46 -3.37 -10.63 -17.96
N THR A 47 -3.84 -10.79 -16.73
CA THR A 47 -5.11 -11.48 -16.43
C THR A 47 -6.30 -10.65 -16.89
N ASP A 48 -7.46 -11.27 -17.10
CA ASP A 48 -8.68 -10.55 -17.51
C ASP A 48 -9.22 -9.59 -16.44
N THR A 49 -8.79 -9.78 -15.19
CA THR A 49 -9.11 -8.92 -14.04
C THR A 49 -8.06 -7.84 -13.77
N ALA A 50 -7.01 -7.73 -14.61
CA ALA A 50 -5.98 -6.71 -14.45
C ALA A 50 -6.59 -5.30 -14.53
N ALA A 51 -6.19 -4.42 -13.62
CA ALA A 51 -6.62 -3.04 -13.55
C ALA A 51 -5.41 -2.10 -13.55
N ILE A 52 -5.60 -0.88 -14.08
CA ILE A 52 -4.61 0.19 -13.96
C ILE A 52 -4.78 0.86 -12.59
N GLU A 53 -3.67 1.07 -11.91
CA GLU A 53 -3.62 1.73 -10.61
C GLU A 53 -2.75 3.00 -10.68
N VAL A 54 -3.20 4.06 -10.02
CA VAL A 54 -2.43 5.27 -9.77
C VAL A 54 -1.73 5.15 -8.42
N LEU A 55 -0.43 4.86 -8.45
CA LEU A 55 0.42 4.70 -7.27
C LEU A 55 0.74 6.04 -6.56
N ALA A 56 0.88 7.11 -7.34
CA ALA A 56 1.13 8.47 -6.85
C ALA A 56 0.66 9.52 -7.87
N SER A 57 0.51 10.78 -7.42
CA SER A 57 0.06 11.89 -8.27
C SER A 57 0.64 13.22 -7.78
N GLY A 58 0.48 14.29 -8.57
CA GLY A 58 0.97 15.63 -8.21
C GLY A 58 2.29 16.03 -8.85
N PHE A 59 2.71 15.34 -9.92
CA PHE A 59 3.92 15.62 -10.68
C PHE A 59 3.59 16.36 -11.97
N ASP A 60 4.50 17.22 -12.43
CA ASP A 60 4.33 17.92 -13.71
C ASP A 60 4.65 16.98 -14.88
N TRP A 61 5.81 16.31 -14.83
CA TRP A 61 6.20 15.32 -15.83
C TRP A 61 7.02 14.20 -15.19
N SER A 62 6.32 13.12 -14.83
CA SER A 62 6.93 11.87 -14.36
C SER A 62 7.63 11.13 -15.51
N GLU A 63 8.92 10.85 -15.38
CA GLU A 63 9.73 10.11 -16.36
C GLU A 63 10.81 9.23 -15.69
N GLY A 64 11.47 8.38 -16.47
CA GLY A 64 12.64 7.60 -16.05
C GLY A 64 12.40 6.59 -14.92
N PRO A 65 11.32 5.78 -14.95
CA PRO A 65 11.07 4.82 -13.89
C PRO A 65 12.18 3.76 -13.84
N LEU A 66 12.71 3.50 -12.65
CA LEU A 66 13.67 2.43 -12.38
C LEU A 66 13.27 1.67 -11.11
N TRP A 67 13.08 0.36 -11.25
CA TRP A 67 12.90 -0.52 -10.11
C TRP A 67 14.25 -0.90 -9.50
N LEU A 68 14.39 -0.69 -8.19
CA LEU A 68 15.59 -1.02 -7.42
C LEU A 68 15.31 -2.24 -6.53
N PRO A 69 15.58 -3.47 -7.01
CA PRO A 69 15.09 -4.70 -6.37
C PRO A 69 15.67 -4.94 -4.97
N ARG A 70 16.89 -4.46 -4.70
CA ARG A 70 17.51 -4.58 -3.36
C ARG A 70 16.84 -3.68 -2.33
N GLN A 71 16.28 -2.56 -2.76
CA GLN A 71 15.60 -1.58 -1.91
C GLN A 71 14.08 -1.77 -1.91
N GLN A 72 13.54 -2.57 -2.85
CA GLN A 72 12.10 -2.73 -3.08
C GLN A 72 11.39 -1.39 -3.32
N MET A 73 12.02 -0.51 -4.10
CA MET A 73 11.47 0.80 -4.42
C MET A 73 11.51 1.08 -5.92
N LEU A 74 10.49 1.80 -6.38
CA LEU A 74 10.44 2.43 -7.69
C LEU A 74 10.94 3.85 -7.55
N VAL A 75 11.96 4.25 -8.32
CA VAL A 75 12.38 5.65 -8.43
C VAL A 75 11.99 6.22 -9.79
N PHE A 76 11.66 7.51 -9.85
CA PHE A 76 11.33 8.23 -11.08
C PHE A 76 11.55 9.74 -10.88
N SER A 77 11.72 10.48 -11.96
CA SER A 77 11.97 11.93 -11.92
C SER A 77 10.71 12.73 -12.24
N ASP A 78 10.56 13.87 -11.58
CA ASP A 78 9.73 14.98 -12.08
C ASP A 78 10.65 16.03 -12.71
N VAL A 79 10.71 16.05 -14.04
CA VAL A 79 11.77 16.74 -14.80
C VAL A 79 11.75 18.26 -14.59
N PRO A 80 10.60 18.97 -14.71
CA PRO A 80 10.53 20.41 -14.45
C PRO A 80 10.88 20.78 -13.00
N ALA A 81 10.59 19.89 -12.05
CA ALA A 81 10.81 20.10 -10.62
C ALA A 81 12.25 19.78 -10.16
N ASN A 82 13.13 19.28 -11.04
CA ASN A 82 14.50 18.86 -10.73
C ASN A 82 14.55 17.93 -9.49
N THR A 83 13.63 16.96 -9.41
CA THR A 83 13.45 16.11 -8.23
C THR A 83 13.27 14.66 -8.63
N VAL A 84 13.98 13.75 -7.96
CA VAL A 84 13.72 12.30 -8.05
C VAL A 84 12.86 11.89 -6.87
N TYR A 85 11.79 11.16 -7.14
CA TYR A 85 10.90 10.57 -6.17
C TYR A 85 11.15 9.07 -6.04
N ARG A 86 10.76 8.51 -4.90
CA ARG A 86 10.66 7.07 -4.66
C ARG A 86 9.25 6.69 -4.23
N TRP A 87 8.83 5.49 -4.60
CA TRP A 87 7.60 4.86 -4.15
C TRP A 87 7.91 3.41 -3.75
N ASP A 88 7.41 3.01 -2.58
CA ASP A 88 7.54 1.66 -2.03
C ASP A 88 6.12 1.04 -1.95
N GLU A 89 6.04 -0.29 -1.97
CA GLU A 89 4.76 -1.01 -1.89
C GLU A 89 3.94 -0.59 -0.64
N GLY A 90 2.65 -0.32 -0.85
CA GLY A 90 1.73 0.12 0.21
C GLY A 90 1.75 1.63 0.49
N MET A 91 2.61 2.40 -0.16
CA MET A 91 2.55 3.86 -0.10
C MET A 91 1.40 4.41 -0.95
N THR A 92 0.72 5.44 -0.42
CA THR A 92 -0.34 6.17 -1.16
C THR A 92 0.17 7.43 -1.87
N ALA A 93 1.45 7.76 -1.69
CA ALA A 93 2.13 8.90 -2.31
C ALA A 93 3.63 8.59 -2.43
N ALA A 94 4.28 9.12 -3.47
CA ALA A 94 5.72 9.04 -3.60
C ALA A 94 6.39 10.12 -2.74
N GLU A 95 7.60 9.84 -2.26
CA GLU A 95 8.39 10.75 -1.43
C GLU A 95 9.62 11.24 -2.19
N VAL A 96 10.12 12.43 -1.85
CA VAL A 96 11.38 12.95 -2.41
C VAL A 96 12.52 12.02 -2.02
N TRP A 97 13.27 11.54 -3.01
CA TRP A 97 14.45 10.71 -2.82
C TRP A 97 15.75 11.48 -3.06
N LEU A 98 15.78 12.36 -4.07
CA LEU A 98 16.93 13.19 -4.40
C LEU A 98 16.48 14.57 -4.94
N HIS A 99 17.10 15.63 -4.42
CA HIS A 99 16.92 17.00 -4.89
C HIS A 99 18.21 17.83 -4.65
N PRO A 100 18.77 18.52 -5.66
CA PRO A 100 18.38 18.47 -7.07
C PRO A 100 18.64 17.07 -7.66
N SER A 101 17.93 16.72 -8.74
CA SER A 101 18.02 15.43 -9.41
C SER A 101 19.35 15.17 -10.14
N GLY A 102 20.20 16.19 -10.26
CA GLY A 102 21.54 16.14 -10.86
C GLY A 102 21.95 17.48 -11.45
#